data_AF-A0A1C6IMN4-F1
#
_entry.id   AF-A0A1C6IMN4-F1
#
_cell.length_a   1.000
_cell.length_b   1.000
_cell.length_c   1.000
_cell.angle_alpha   90.00
_cell.angle_beta   90.00
_cell.angle_gamma   90.00
#
_symmetry.space_group_name_H-M   'P 1'
#
loop_
_entity.id
_entity.type
_entity.pdbx_description
1 polymer ?
#
loop_
_entity_poly.entity_id
_entity_poly.type
_entity_poly.pdbx_seq_one_letter_code
_entity_poly.pdbx_strand_id
1 'polypeptide(L)'
;MNKFDTVKIYLHMVALYDRVAQSPGAQALDALCSAFGQDFSQLASCWGRFYKTICAEDMHASWPDYLFGRILGDDNPFSAACARGDFLATETHMRLTAKNDLSFLCAAGSITAKELKVLLLSAYPDKEKVIDLLPEWCSEHRRYKADPNWGNELIRLSEHYKSPEQQ
;
A
#
# COMPACT_ATOMS: atom_id res chain seq x y z
N MET A 1 -4.02 -13.52 14.53
CA MET A 1 -3.89 -12.16 13.97
C MET A 1 -4.75 -12.11 12.72
N ASN A 2 -5.70 -11.19 12.64
CA ASN A 2 -6.58 -11.09 11.46
C ASN A 2 -5.87 -10.26 10.37
N LYS A 3 -6.43 -10.23 9.14
CA LYS A 3 -5.82 -9.51 8.02
C LYS A 3 -5.71 -7.99 8.26
N PHE A 4 -6.66 -7.39 8.98
CA PHE A 4 -6.60 -5.96 9.34
C PHE A 4 -5.38 -5.66 10.22
N ASP A 5 -5.13 -6.48 11.24
CA ASP A 5 -3.96 -6.34 12.12
C ASP A 5 -2.64 -6.48 11.33
N THR A 6 -2.58 -7.48 10.45
CA THR A 6 -1.39 -7.78 9.66
C THR A 6 -1.02 -6.60 8.73
N VAL A 7 -2.01 -6.03 8.03
CA VAL A 7 -1.76 -4.86 7.16
C VAL A 7 -1.25 -3.67 7.96
N LYS A 8 -1.83 -3.45 9.14
CA LYS A 8 -1.40 -2.38 10.04
C LYS A 8 0.07 -2.51 10.42
N ILE A 9 0.48 -3.72 10.78
CA ILE A 9 1.87 -4.02 11.10
C ILE A 9 2.77 -3.75 9.89
N TYR A 10 2.38 -4.19 8.69
CA TYR A 10 3.18 -3.91 7.49
C TYR A 10 3.38 -2.43 7.24
N LEU A 11 2.31 -1.62 7.32
CA LEU A 11 2.42 -0.16 7.14
C LEU A 11 3.31 0.48 8.21
N HIS A 12 3.23 0.04 9.46
CA HIS A 12 4.04 0.57 10.56
C HIS A 12 5.49 0.07 10.60
N MET A 13 5.82 -0.99 9.85
CA MET A 13 7.19 -1.54 9.76
C MET A 13 8.01 -0.90 8.63
N VAL A 14 7.40 -0.08 7.77
CA VAL A 14 8.09 0.64 6.69
C VAL A 14 8.99 1.72 7.30
N ALA A 15 10.27 1.77 6.88
CA ALA A 15 11.25 2.68 7.46
C ALA A 15 11.75 3.76 6.47
N LEU A 16 12.28 3.37 5.32
CA LEU A 16 12.78 4.29 4.28
C LEU A 16 11.65 4.87 3.45
N TYR A 17 10.65 4.06 3.10
CA TYR A 17 9.48 4.50 2.34
C TYR A 17 8.36 5.04 3.26
N ASP A 18 8.72 5.63 4.40
CA ASP A 18 7.77 6.12 5.41
C ASP A 18 6.77 7.12 4.83
N ARG A 19 7.19 7.97 3.88
CA ARG A 19 6.27 8.88 3.17
C ARG A 19 5.19 8.15 2.39
N VAL A 20 5.47 6.96 1.86
CA VAL A 20 4.48 6.11 1.20
C VAL A 20 3.50 5.55 2.23
N ALA A 21 4.02 5.05 3.36
CA ALA A 21 3.21 4.52 4.47
C ALA A 21 2.36 5.61 5.17
N GLN A 22 2.80 6.87 5.12
CA GLN A 22 2.08 8.03 5.63
C GLN A 22 1.23 8.73 4.56
N SER A 23 1.16 8.20 3.34
CA SER A 23 0.34 8.79 2.29
C SER A 23 -1.16 8.78 2.67
N PRO A 24 -1.99 9.70 2.13
CA PRO A 24 -3.40 9.78 2.48
C PRO A 24 -4.16 8.45 2.36
N GLY A 25 -3.92 7.68 1.30
CA GLY A 25 -4.50 6.35 1.09
C GLY A 25 -4.04 5.33 2.12
N ALA A 26 -2.75 5.32 2.48
CA ALA A 26 -2.22 4.41 3.51
C ALA A 26 -2.77 4.76 4.90
N GLN A 27 -2.86 6.03 5.25
CA GLN A 27 -3.49 6.48 6.51
C GLN A 27 -4.99 6.14 6.54
N ALA A 28 -5.69 6.28 5.41
CA ALA A 28 -7.10 5.90 5.33
C ALA A 28 -7.30 4.38 5.49
N LEU A 29 -6.38 3.56 4.96
CA LEU A 29 -6.37 2.11 5.18
C LEU A 29 -6.06 1.76 6.63
N ASP A 30 -5.07 2.39 7.26
CA ASP A 30 -4.75 2.21 8.68
C ASP A 30 -5.95 2.56 9.58
N ALA A 31 -6.63 3.67 9.29
CA ALA A 31 -7.84 4.08 10.00
C ALA A 31 -8.99 3.08 9.81
N LEU A 32 -9.13 2.49 8.61
CA LEU A 32 -10.07 1.38 8.37
C LEU A 32 -9.71 0.14 9.18
N CYS A 33 -8.43 -0.27 9.18
CA CYS A 33 -7.94 -1.39 9.97
C CYS A 33 -8.17 -1.17 11.48
N SER A 34 -7.97 0.05 11.97
CA SER A 34 -8.18 0.39 13.37
C SER A 34 -9.66 0.47 13.77
N ALA A 35 -10.57 0.69 12.82
CA ALA A 35 -12.01 0.67 13.06
C ALA A 35 -12.61 -0.75 13.11
N PHE A 36 -11.85 -1.78 12.71
CA PHE A 36 -12.32 -3.17 12.78
C PHE A 36 -12.61 -3.60 14.23
N GLY A 37 -13.79 -4.19 14.45
CA GLY A 37 -14.28 -4.57 15.77
C GLY A 37 -14.89 -3.42 16.59
N GLN A 38 -14.92 -2.20 16.05
CA GLN A 38 -15.60 -1.05 16.65
C GLN A 38 -17.04 -0.92 16.11
N ASP A 39 -17.67 0.25 16.26
CA ASP A 39 -18.97 0.55 15.69
C ASP A 39 -18.97 0.41 14.15
N PHE A 40 -19.99 -0.28 13.60
CA PHE A 40 -20.07 -0.54 12.17
C PHE A 40 -20.20 0.73 11.33
N SER A 41 -20.86 1.78 11.84
CA SER A 41 -21.01 3.04 11.10
C SER A 41 -19.67 3.76 10.97
N GLN A 42 -18.84 3.71 12.03
CA GLN A 42 -17.47 4.22 11.98
C GLN A 42 -16.62 3.43 10.98
N LEU A 43 -16.72 2.10 10.98
CA LEU A 43 -16.03 1.24 10.02
C LEU A 43 -16.43 1.54 8.58
N ALA A 44 -17.73 1.66 8.31
CA ALA A 44 -18.27 2.00 6.99
C ALA A 44 -17.79 3.40 6.53
N SER A 45 -17.69 4.35 7.46
CA SER A 45 -17.13 5.68 7.18
C SER A 45 -15.65 5.61 6.77
N CYS A 46 -14.82 4.85 7.50
CA CYS A 46 -13.43 4.64 7.14
C CYS A 46 -13.29 3.91 5.79
N TRP A 47 -14.15 2.93 5.51
CA TRP A 47 -14.18 2.22 4.23
C TRP A 47 -14.44 3.18 3.07
N GLY A 48 -15.50 3.99 3.16
CA GLY A 48 -15.82 4.98 2.15
C GLY A 48 -14.73 6.03 1.97
N ARG A 49 -14.07 6.45 3.06
CA ARG A 49 -12.92 7.37 3.00
C ARG A 49 -11.74 6.76 2.26
N PHE A 50 -11.36 5.52 2.57
CA PHE A 50 -10.28 4.82 1.89
C PHE A 50 -10.57 4.71 0.39
N TYR A 51 -11.75 4.20 0.03
CA TYR A 51 -12.16 4.08 -1.38
C TYR A 51 -12.14 5.42 -2.12
N LYS A 52 -12.70 6.49 -1.53
CA LYS A 52 -12.68 7.82 -2.13
C LYS A 52 -11.25 8.33 -2.34
N THR A 53 -10.35 8.04 -1.41
CA THR A 53 -8.95 8.51 -1.46
C THR A 53 -8.21 7.88 -2.62
N ILE A 54 -8.31 6.57 -2.81
CA ILE A 54 -7.67 5.90 -3.94
C ILE A 54 -8.28 6.31 -5.29
N CYS A 55 -9.62 6.51 -5.35
CA CYS A 55 -10.29 6.99 -6.56
C CYS A 55 -9.89 8.42 -6.97
N ALA A 56 -9.46 9.26 -6.01
CA ALA A 56 -9.08 10.63 -6.29
C ALA A 56 -7.76 10.73 -7.08
N GLU A 57 -6.92 9.70 -6.99
CA GLU A 57 -5.59 9.67 -7.64
C GLU A 57 -5.50 8.64 -8.76
N ASP A 58 -6.37 7.62 -8.76
CA ASP A 58 -6.46 6.63 -9.80
C ASP A 58 -7.93 6.33 -10.16
N MET A 59 -8.31 6.56 -11.43
CA MET A 59 -9.66 6.29 -11.92
C MET A 59 -10.04 4.81 -11.87
N HIS A 60 -9.06 3.90 -11.78
CA HIS A 60 -9.31 2.47 -11.65
C HIS A 60 -9.43 1.99 -10.19
N ALA A 61 -9.24 2.89 -9.22
CA ALA A 61 -9.20 2.56 -7.81
C ALA A 61 -8.25 1.37 -7.51
N SER A 62 -7.10 1.30 -8.19
CA SER A 62 -6.08 0.28 -7.96
C SER A 62 -5.22 0.67 -6.77
N TRP A 63 -5.40 -0.06 -5.67
CA TRP A 63 -4.59 0.12 -4.48
C TRP A 63 -3.10 -0.20 -4.71
N PRO A 64 -2.74 -1.29 -5.42
CA PRO A 64 -1.35 -1.53 -5.82
C PRO A 64 -0.75 -0.39 -6.64
N ASP A 65 -1.45 0.15 -7.63
CA ASP A 65 -0.91 1.25 -8.45
C ASP A 65 -0.79 2.54 -7.67
N TYR A 66 -1.74 2.84 -6.77
CA TYR A 66 -1.65 3.98 -5.87
C TYR A 66 -0.35 3.93 -5.06
N LEU A 67 -0.05 2.79 -4.42
CA LEU A 67 1.17 2.62 -3.63
C LEU A 67 2.42 2.65 -4.51
N PHE A 68 2.39 1.97 -5.65
CA PHE A 68 3.56 1.85 -6.51
C PHE A 68 3.91 3.18 -7.19
N GLY A 69 2.91 3.98 -7.58
CA GLY A 69 3.13 5.34 -8.05
C GLY A 69 3.81 6.22 -7.00
N ARG A 70 3.44 6.07 -5.73
CA ARG A 70 4.09 6.77 -4.61
C ARG A 70 5.54 6.31 -4.42
N ILE A 71 5.81 5.01 -4.53
CA ILE A 71 7.17 4.45 -4.48
C ILE A 71 8.05 5.06 -5.58
N LEU A 72 7.55 5.13 -6.81
CA LEU A 72 8.29 5.70 -7.95
C LEU A 72 8.65 7.17 -7.74
N GLY A 73 7.77 7.94 -7.09
CA GLY A 73 8.01 9.35 -6.78
C GLY A 73 8.63 9.62 -5.41
N ASP A 74 9.00 8.59 -4.64
CA ASP A 74 9.47 8.80 -3.27
C ASP A 74 10.92 9.28 -3.23
N ASP A 75 11.12 10.42 -2.56
CA ASP A 75 12.44 10.98 -2.28
C ASP A 75 12.85 10.63 -0.85
N ASN A 76 13.70 9.60 -0.73
CA ASN A 76 14.17 9.02 0.51
C ASN A 76 15.69 8.74 0.40
N PRO A 77 16.39 8.37 1.50
CA PRO A 77 17.83 8.15 1.45
C PRO A 77 18.29 7.12 0.41
N PHE A 78 17.48 6.09 0.14
CA PHE A 78 17.77 5.09 -0.88
C PHE A 78 17.59 5.64 -2.30
N SER A 79 16.46 6.29 -2.60
CA SER A 79 16.23 6.86 -3.94
C SER A 79 17.22 7.98 -4.26
N ALA A 80 17.56 8.83 -3.27
CA ALA A 80 18.58 9.86 -3.41
C ALA A 80 19.99 9.29 -3.67
N ALA A 81 20.35 8.15 -3.06
CA ALA A 81 21.61 7.46 -3.36
C ALA A 81 21.62 6.88 -4.78
N CYS A 82 20.50 6.28 -5.21
CA CYS A 82 20.36 5.76 -6.57
C CYS A 82 20.43 6.87 -7.62
N ALA A 83 19.84 8.04 -7.35
CA ALA A 83 19.88 9.21 -8.23
C ALA A 83 21.31 9.69 -8.53
N ARG A 84 22.25 9.50 -7.61
CA ARG A 84 23.68 9.82 -7.81
C ARG A 84 24.46 8.72 -8.56
N GLY A 85 23.82 7.62 -8.91
CA GLY A 85 24.46 6.45 -9.51
C GLY A 85 25.15 5.52 -8.49
N ASP A 86 24.90 5.73 -7.20
CA ASP A 86 25.66 5.06 -6.12
C ASP A 86 25.00 3.75 -5.63
N PHE A 87 24.08 3.12 -6.38
CA PHE A 87 23.35 1.94 -5.88
C PHE A 87 24.26 0.81 -5.35
N LEU A 88 25.37 0.51 -6.03
CA LEU A 88 26.32 -0.51 -5.57
C LEU A 88 27.19 -0.05 -4.39
N ALA A 89 27.38 1.26 -4.25
CA ALA A 89 28.10 1.88 -3.14
C ALA A 89 27.20 2.10 -1.91
N THR A 90 25.87 2.10 -2.08
CA THR A 90 24.89 2.15 -0.99
C THR A 90 25.11 0.98 -0.03
N GLU A 91 25.19 1.30 1.26
CA GLU A 91 25.41 0.31 2.29
C GLU A 91 24.38 -0.83 2.23
N THR A 92 24.85 -2.06 2.45
CA THR A 92 24.02 -3.27 2.36
C THR A 92 22.80 -3.20 3.26
N HIS A 93 22.92 -2.63 4.45
CA HIS A 93 21.79 -2.50 5.38
C HIS A 93 20.67 -1.62 4.79
N MET A 94 21.00 -0.53 4.12
CA MET A 94 20.02 0.37 3.50
C MET A 94 19.31 -0.30 2.32
N ARG A 95 20.05 -1.05 1.48
CA ARG A 95 19.44 -1.85 0.39
C ARG A 95 18.51 -2.94 0.91
N LEU A 96 18.87 -3.60 2.02
CA LEU A 96 18.03 -4.59 2.68
C LEU A 96 16.77 -3.95 3.28
N THR A 97 16.89 -2.79 3.93
CA THR A 97 15.72 -2.05 4.45
C THR A 97 14.79 -1.66 3.32
N ALA A 98 15.31 -1.08 2.22
CA ALA A 98 14.50 -0.71 1.06
C ALA A 98 13.78 -1.93 0.47
N LYS A 99 14.46 -3.07 0.35
CA LYS A 99 13.86 -4.33 -0.10
C LYS A 99 12.73 -4.80 0.82
N ASN A 100 12.94 -4.74 2.13
CA ASN A 100 11.94 -5.17 3.11
C ASN A 100 10.71 -4.25 3.09
N ASP A 101 10.92 -2.94 3.07
CA ASP A 101 9.85 -1.95 2.96
C ASP A 101 8.99 -2.18 1.72
N LEU A 102 9.63 -2.37 0.55
CA LEU A 102 8.92 -2.69 -0.68
C LEU A 102 8.11 -3.99 -0.56
N SER A 103 8.65 -5.00 0.12
CA SER A 103 7.95 -6.26 0.38
C SER A 103 6.74 -6.06 1.31
N PHE A 104 6.86 -5.23 2.35
CA PHE A 104 5.76 -4.89 3.24
C PHE A 104 4.67 -4.06 2.53
N LEU A 105 5.07 -3.08 1.72
CA LEU A 105 4.16 -2.29 0.90
C LEU A 105 3.45 -3.15 -0.14
N CYS A 106 4.14 -4.11 -0.76
CA CYS A 106 3.53 -5.08 -1.66
C CYS A 106 2.50 -5.95 -0.93
N ALA A 107 2.82 -6.44 0.27
CA ALA A 107 1.91 -7.24 1.07
C ALA A 107 0.68 -6.43 1.52
N ALA A 108 0.86 -5.16 1.92
CA ALA A 108 -0.24 -4.24 2.20
C ALA A 108 -1.06 -3.91 0.93
N GLY A 109 -0.37 -3.75 -0.21
CA GLY A 109 -0.93 -3.53 -1.56
C GLY A 109 -1.82 -4.67 -2.06
N SER A 110 -1.53 -5.90 -1.63
CA SER A 110 -2.25 -7.10 -2.06
C SER A 110 -3.63 -7.28 -1.43
N ILE A 111 -4.01 -6.44 -0.46
CA ILE A 111 -5.28 -6.63 0.24
C ILE A 111 -6.49 -6.33 -0.65
N THR A 112 -7.43 -7.26 -0.64
CA THR A 112 -8.66 -7.13 -1.42
C THR A 112 -9.84 -6.73 -0.54
N ALA A 113 -10.76 -5.96 -1.11
CA ALA A 113 -12.05 -5.67 -0.49
C ALA A 113 -12.80 -6.97 -0.13
N LYS A 114 -12.70 -8.01 -0.97
CA LYS A 114 -13.37 -9.30 -0.76
C LYS A 114 -12.86 -10.03 0.48
N GLU A 115 -11.55 -10.13 0.67
CA GLU A 115 -10.96 -10.71 1.88
C GLU A 115 -11.43 -9.97 3.13
N LEU A 116 -11.49 -8.64 3.08
CA LEU A 116 -11.94 -7.84 4.20
C LEU A 116 -13.44 -7.99 4.47
N LYS A 117 -14.29 -8.01 3.44
CA LYS A 117 -15.73 -8.26 3.59
C LYS A 117 -16.03 -9.59 4.29
N VAL A 118 -15.28 -10.65 3.99
CA VAL A 118 -15.42 -11.96 4.68
C VAL A 118 -15.18 -11.82 6.19
N LEU A 119 -14.17 -11.03 6.59
CA LEU A 119 -13.90 -10.76 8.01
C LEU A 119 -15.00 -9.88 8.64
N LEU A 120 -15.53 -8.92 7.88
CA LEU A 120 -16.66 -8.09 8.34
C LEU A 120 -17.92 -8.92 8.57
N LEU A 121 -18.24 -9.87 7.70
CA LEU A 121 -19.40 -10.75 7.86
C LEU A 121 -19.30 -11.59 9.15
N SER A 122 -18.09 -11.99 9.52
CA SER A 122 -17.84 -12.72 10.76
C SER A 122 -18.00 -11.83 12.00
N ALA A 123 -17.62 -10.55 11.91
CA ALA A 123 -17.68 -9.59 13.02
C ALA A 123 -19.05 -8.89 13.17
N TYR A 124 -19.79 -8.73 12.07
CA TYR A 124 -21.06 -7.99 11.99
C TYR A 124 -22.09 -8.78 11.17
N PRO A 125 -22.51 -9.97 11.64
CA PRO A 125 -23.37 -10.87 10.87
C PRO A 125 -24.75 -10.27 10.55
N ASP A 126 -25.25 -9.33 11.37
CA ASP A 126 -26.51 -8.63 11.14
C ASP A 126 -26.43 -7.55 10.05
N LYS A 127 -25.23 -7.27 9.52
CA LYS A 127 -24.96 -6.23 8.52
C LYS A 127 -24.66 -6.78 7.12
N GLU A 128 -24.87 -8.06 6.87
CA GLU A 128 -24.57 -8.74 5.59
C GLU A 128 -24.98 -7.93 4.36
N LYS A 129 -26.26 -7.54 4.29
CA LYS A 129 -26.79 -6.75 3.16
C LYS A 129 -26.06 -5.42 2.93
N VAL A 130 -25.55 -4.78 3.98
CA VAL A 130 -24.81 -3.52 3.87
C VAL A 130 -23.36 -3.78 3.49
N ILE A 131 -22.75 -4.84 4.04
CA ILE A 131 -21.38 -5.25 3.72
C ILE A 131 -21.25 -5.59 2.23
N ASP A 132 -22.24 -6.28 1.65
CA ASP A 132 -22.26 -6.61 0.23
C ASP A 132 -22.21 -5.37 -0.67
N LEU A 133 -22.86 -4.28 -0.24
CA LEU A 133 -22.93 -3.01 -0.96
C LEU A 133 -21.68 -2.14 -0.80
N LEU A 134 -20.75 -2.48 0.10
CA LEU A 134 -19.52 -1.71 0.25
C LEU A 134 -18.71 -1.73 -1.05
N PRO A 135 -18.12 -0.59 -1.46
CA PRO A 135 -17.39 -0.50 -2.72
C PRO A 135 -16.15 -1.40 -2.69
N GLU A 136 -15.79 -1.95 -3.85
CA GLU A 136 -14.58 -2.76 -4.03
C GLU A 136 -13.54 -1.97 -4.81
N TRP A 137 -12.28 -2.11 -4.42
CA TRP A 137 -11.14 -1.56 -5.14
C TRP A 137 -10.43 -2.63 -5.96
N CYS A 138 -9.66 -2.20 -6.94
CA CYS A 138 -8.85 -3.10 -7.74
C CYS A 138 -7.60 -3.50 -6.94
N SER A 139 -7.38 -4.81 -6.82
CA SER A 139 -6.22 -5.40 -6.14
C SER A 139 -5.12 -5.83 -7.11
N GLU A 140 -5.22 -5.41 -8.37
CA GLU A 140 -4.25 -5.70 -9.42
C GLU A 140 -3.68 -4.39 -9.95
N HIS A 141 -2.43 -4.43 -10.40
CA HIS A 141 -1.89 -3.34 -11.17
C HIS A 141 -2.62 -3.21 -12.52
N ARG A 142 -3.01 -1.98 -12.85
CA ARG A 142 -3.62 -1.56 -14.12
C ARG A 142 -2.67 -0.67 -14.93
N ARG A 143 -1.86 0.13 -14.24
CA ARG A 143 -0.92 1.08 -14.82
C ARG A 143 0.51 0.55 -14.84
N TYR A 144 0.97 -0.02 -13.74
CA TYR A 144 2.35 -0.46 -13.62
C TYR A 144 2.48 -1.98 -13.84
N LYS A 145 3.65 -2.42 -14.31
CA LYS A 145 4.01 -3.84 -14.25
C LYS A 145 5.02 -4.00 -13.13
N ALA A 146 4.69 -4.77 -12.11
CA ALA A 146 5.59 -5.02 -10.99
C ALA A 146 5.60 -6.52 -10.66
N ASP A 147 6.74 -6.98 -10.12
CA ASP A 147 6.92 -8.30 -9.58
C ASP A 147 5.90 -8.56 -8.45
N PRO A 148 5.38 -9.80 -8.29
CA PRO A 148 4.50 -10.15 -7.18
C PRO A 148 5.12 -9.91 -5.79
N ASN A 149 6.43 -9.73 -5.70
CA ASN A 149 7.11 -9.18 -4.55
C ASN A 149 7.95 -7.96 -4.96
N TRP A 150 7.48 -6.75 -4.64
CA TRP A 150 8.17 -5.51 -4.99
C TRP A 150 9.59 -5.39 -4.40
N GLY A 151 9.96 -6.17 -3.38
CA GLY A 151 11.36 -6.25 -2.94
C GLY A 151 12.32 -6.74 -4.03
N ASN A 152 11.83 -7.48 -5.03
CA ASN A 152 12.60 -7.90 -6.20
C ASN A 152 12.78 -6.78 -7.24
N GLU A 153 11.99 -5.71 -7.16
CA GLU A 153 12.07 -4.54 -8.04
C GLU A 153 13.21 -3.59 -7.66
N LEU A 154 13.97 -3.89 -6.61
CA LEU A 154 14.98 -2.97 -6.06
C LEU A 154 15.97 -2.45 -7.12
N ILE A 155 16.44 -3.32 -8.01
CA ILE A 155 17.37 -2.95 -9.11
C ILE A 155 16.64 -2.10 -10.15
N ARG A 156 15.39 -2.44 -10.50
CA ARG A 156 14.62 -1.67 -11.48
C ARG A 156 14.30 -0.27 -10.96
N LEU A 157 13.96 -0.17 -9.68
CA LEU A 157 13.71 1.09 -8.99
C LEU A 157 15.00 1.92 -8.88
N SER A 158 16.15 1.32 -8.61
CA SER A 158 17.41 2.07 -8.59
C SER A 158 17.74 2.71 -9.93
N GLU A 159 17.47 2.01 -11.04
CA GLU A 159 17.63 2.58 -12.38
C GLU A 159 16.58 3.66 -12.68
N HIS A 160 15.34 3.49 -12.21
CA HIS A 160 14.30 4.52 -12.33
C HIS A 160 14.71 5.82 -11.62
N TYR A 161 15.20 5.74 -10.38
CA TYR A 161 15.62 6.91 -9.62
C TYR A 161 16.84 7.63 -10.21
N LYS A 162 17.69 6.91 -10.97
CA LYS A 162 18.84 7.48 -11.68
C LYS A 162 18.42 8.37 -12.86
N SER A 163 17.30 8.05 -13.50
CA SER A 163 16.78 8.77 -14.67
C SER A 163 15.25 8.92 -14.58
N PRO A 164 14.73 9.89 -13.81
CA PRO A 164 13.28 10.04 -13.60
C PRO A 164 12.49 10.38 -14.88
N GLU A 165 13.15 10.80 -15.97
CA GLU A 165 12.53 11.39 -17.16
C GLU A 165 12.06 10.40 -18.25
N GLN A 166 11.78 9.13 -17.96
CA GLN A 166 11.23 8.22 -18.98
C GLN A 166 10.01 7.43 -18.50
N GLN A 167 8.83 8.04 -18.60
CA GLN A 167 7.55 7.37 -18.85
C GLN A 167 6.48 8.35 -19.36
#